data_AF-A0A510DTN7-F1
#
_entry.id   AF-A0A510DTN7-F1
#
_cell.length_a   1.000
_cell.length_b   1.000
_cell.length_c   1.000
_cell.angle_alpha   90.00
_cell.angle_beta   90.00
_cell.angle_gamma   90.00
#
_symmetry.space_group_name_H-M   'P 1'
#
loop_
_entity.id
_entity.type
_entity.pdbx_description
1 polymer ?
#
loop_
_entity_poly.entity_id
_entity_poly.type
_entity_poly.pdbx_seq_one_letter_code
_entity_poly.pdbx_strand_id
1 'polypeptide(L)'
;MTWKCPFCGNENLDDANFCTKCGAKKPESLTTQSTSMPTPEPTAQPAEAQQVVSQDGSTSVQVTSQAGSVAPQGQPEASMQAEEVKNEPATVPTQPAQLEASPEPAQVSAPQEPSPAGQEAQKYYIQFINTPNPQFNKTKIPLEFDVFPSISLGRSPENVIVIPDPEVSRKHAIIYYENGKLEIEDLNSTNGTYIYDGKMFQPVKGKVEIQPNSVLKLANNTVVKVVKD
;
A
#
# COMPACT_ATOMS: atom_id res chain seq x y z
N MET A 1 4.48 4.63 30.14
CA MET A 1 4.18 3.31 29.51
C MET A 1 4.41 3.45 28.00
N THR A 2 4.35 2.42 27.16
CA THR A 2 4.43 2.61 25.70
C THR A 2 3.23 1.96 25.01
N TRP A 3 2.80 2.50 23.86
CA TRP A 3 1.74 1.91 23.06
C TRP A 3 2.25 1.59 21.65
N LYS A 4 1.90 0.40 21.18
CA LYS A 4 2.25 -0.05 19.84
C LYS A 4 1.19 0.41 18.84
N CYS A 5 1.62 1.11 17.80
CA CYS A 5 0.71 1.56 16.75
C CYS A 5 0.10 0.34 16.01
N PRO A 6 -1.23 0.21 15.94
CA PRO A 6 -1.86 -0.93 15.26
C PRO A 6 -1.72 -0.85 13.73
N PHE A 7 -1.35 0.31 13.19
CA PHE A 7 -1.24 0.54 11.74
C PHE A 7 0.16 0.24 11.18
N CYS A 8 1.22 0.62 11.89
CA CYS A 8 2.60 0.47 11.39
C CYS A 8 3.54 -0.30 12.34
N GLY A 9 3.02 -0.75 13.49
CA GLY A 9 3.76 -1.52 14.48
C GLY A 9 4.80 -0.72 15.28
N ASN A 10 4.95 0.59 15.02
CA ASN A 10 5.90 1.45 15.73
C ASN A 10 5.50 1.61 17.20
N GLU A 11 6.47 1.52 18.09
CA GLU A 11 6.26 1.78 19.51
C GLU A 11 6.33 3.29 19.77
N ASN A 12 5.34 3.81 20.47
CA ASN A 12 5.23 5.24 20.78
C ASN A 12 5.12 5.41 22.29
N LEU A 13 5.56 6.58 22.78
CA LEU A 13 5.39 6.98 24.17
C LEU A 13 3.90 7.07 24.51
N ASP A 14 3.52 6.76 25.75
CA ASP A 14 2.13 6.78 26.18
C ASP A 14 1.45 8.15 26.08
N ASP A 15 2.20 9.24 26.25
CA ASP A 15 1.69 10.60 26.09
C ASP A 15 1.47 11.02 24.62
N ALA A 16 1.99 10.23 23.66
CA ALA A 16 1.85 10.55 22.24
C ALA A 16 0.43 10.23 21.73
N ASN A 17 -0.31 11.27 21.33
CA ASN A 17 -1.63 11.14 20.72
C ASN A 17 -1.60 10.63 19.27
N PHE A 18 -0.43 10.68 18.62
CA PHE A 18 -0.22 10.25 17.24
C PHE A 18 1.06 9.43 17.12
N CYS A 19 1.09 8.50 16.17
CA CYS A 19 2.27 7.69 15.90
C CYS A 19 3.37 8.52 15.21
N THR A 20 4.58 8.52 15.75
CA THR A 20 5.72 9.30 15.19
C THR A 20 6.22 8.80 13.84
N LYS A 21 5.90 7.54 13.48
CA LYS A 21 6.31 6.93 12.20
C LYS A 21 5.29 7.10 11.08
N CYS A 22 3.99 7.00 11.39
CA CYS A 22 2.94 6.94 10.35
C CYS A 22 1.82 7.98 10.52
N GLY A 23 1.82 8.78 11.58
CA GLY A 23 0.83 9.82 11.83
C GLY A 23 -0.53 9.34 12.35
N ALA A 24 -0.77 8.03 12.45
CA ALA A 24 -2.05 7.51 12.91
C ALA A 24 -2.35 7.89 14.38
N LYS A 25 -3.59 8.29 14.67
CA LYS A 25 -4.06 8.65 16.02
C LYS A 25 -4.04 7.43 16.95
N LYS A 26 -3.68 7.64 18.22
CA LYS A 26 -3.74 6.63 19.28
C LYS A 26 -5.20 6.18 19.47
N PRO A 27 -5.49 4.87 19.39
CA PRO A 27 -6.84 4.36 19.63
C PRO A 27 -7.24 4.57 21.10
N GLU A 28 -8.46 5.06 21.33
CA GLU A 28 -8.94 5.55 22.63
C GLU A 28 -9.28 4.43 23.64
N SER A 29 -9.15 3.15 23.27
CA SER A 29 -9.61 1.99 24.05
C SER A 29 -8.69 1.50 25.17
N LEU A 30 -7.92 2.38 25.82
CA LEU A 30 -7.17 2.04 27.05
C LEU A 30 -7.45 2.99 28.23
N THR A 31 -8.42 3.89 28.10
CA THR A 31 -8.90 4.66 29.25
C THR A 31 -9.91 3.81 30.02
N THR A 32 -9.42 3.15 31.07
CA THR A 32 -10.20 2.49 32.11
C THR A 32 -11.28 3.44 32.63
N GLN A 33 -12.53 3.23 32.20
CA GLN A 33 -13.68 3.70 32.96
C GLN A 33 -13.77 2.88 34.23
N SER A 34 -13.25 3.44 35.34
CA SER A 34 -13.70 3.08 36.68
C SER A 34 -15.19 3.43 36.78
N THR A 35 -16.05 2.45 36.53
CA THR A 35 -17.41 2.43 37.06
C THR A 35 -17.54 1.22 37.95
N SER A 36 -17.71 1.54 39.23
CA SER A 36 -17.94 0.65 40.37
C SER A 36 -19.04 -0.38 40.08
N MET A 37 -18.67 -1.66 40.13
CA MET A 37 -19.59 -2.77 40.25
C MET A 37 -20.20 -2.78 41.67
N PRO A 38 -21.53 -2.90 41.84
CA PRO A 38 -22.09 -3.30 43.12
C PRO A 38 -21.94 -4.82 43.32
N THR A 39 -21.43 -5.14 44.51
CA THR A 39 -21.38 -6.45 45.17
C THR A 39 -22.73 -7.17 45.17
N PRO A 40 -22.74 -8.49 44.94
CA PRO A 40 -23.67 -9.37 45.66
C PRO A 40 -22.94 -10.20 46.72
N GLU A 41 -23.58 -10.26 47.89
CA GLU A 41 -23.23 -10.97 49.12
C GLU A 41 -23.06 -12.49 48.97
N PRO A 42 -22.39 -13.17 49.93
CA PRO A 42 -22.05 -14.58 49.87
C PRO A 42 -23.18 -15.46 50.42
N THR A 43 -23.48 -16.58 49.76
CA THR A 43 -24.19 -17.70 50.39
C THR A 43 -23.30 -18.93 50.35
N ALA A 44 -23.14 -19.54 51.53
CA ALA A 44 -22.24 -20.63 51.84
C ALA A 44 -22.70 -22.00 51.28
N GLN A 45 -21.73 -22.78 50.78
CA GLN A 45 -21.37 -24.22 51.00
C GLN A 45 -22.46 -25.31 51.25
N PRO A 46 -22.18 -26.63 51.08
CA PRO A 46 -20.88 -27.35 51.01
C PRO A 46 -20.70 -28.27 49.77
N ALA A 47 -19.49 -28.49 49.25
CA ALA A 47 -18.46 -29.50 49.62
C ALA A 47 -18.86 -30.98 49.39
N GLU A 48 -18.35 -31.57 48.29
CA GLU A 48 -17.99 -32.99 48.19
C GLU A 48 -16.71 -33.13 47.35
N ALA A 49 -15.90 -34.12 47.71
CA ALA A 49 -14.47 -34.21 47.48
C ALA A 49 -14.08 -35.37 46.53
N GLN A 50 -12.80 -35.34 46.12
CA GLN A 50 -11.99 -36.43 45.54
C GLN A 50 -12.24 -36.69 44.04
N GLN A 51 -11.23 -36.81 43.18
CA GLN A 51 -10.09 -37.69 43.33
C GLN A 51 -8.87 -37.27 42.49
N VAL A 52 -7.71 -37.54 43.07
CA VAL A 52 -6.35 -37.39 42.56
C VAL A 52 -5.99 -38.51 41.58
N VAL A 53 -5.30 -38.20 40.48
CA VAL A 53 -4.33 -39.11 39.84
C VAL A 53 -3.19 -38.28 39.22
N SER A 54 -1.98 -38.57 39.68
CA SER A 54 -0.68 -38.14 39.15
C SER A 54 -0.09 -39.23 38.24
N GLN A 55 0.72 -38.85 37.24
CA GLN A 55 1.79 -39.64 36.59
C GLN A 55 2.56 -38.65 35.69
N ASP A 56 3.75 -38.18 36.09
CA ASP A 56 5.10 -38.76 35.96
C ASP A 56 5.44 -39.33 34.57
N GLY A 57 6.55 -38.85 34.00
CA GLY A 57 7.03 -39.23 32.69
C GLY A 57 8.25 -38.40 32.25
N SER A 58 9.29 -38.42 33.07
CA SER A 58 10.62 -37.90 32.75
C SER A 58 11.34 -38.86 31.79
N THR A 59 11.94 -38.37 30.71
CA THR A 59 13.13 -39.03 30.14
C THR A 59 14.03 -38.04 29.42
N SER A 60 15.18 -37.82 30.04
CA SER A 60 16.37 -37.19 29.48
C SER A 60 16.97 -38.03 28.35
N VAL A 61 17.51 -37.36 27.33
CA VAL A 61 18.70 -37.83 26.62
C VAL A 61 19.59 -36.65 26.29
N GLN A 62 20.73 -36.58 26.97
CA GLN A 62 21.91 -35.79 26.63
C GLN A 62 22.79 -36.58 25.64
N VAL A 63 23.85 -35.89 25.18
CA VAL A 63 25.12 -36.40 24.60
C VAL A 63 25.15 -36.34 23.06
N THR A 64 26.13 -35.75 22.35
CA THR A 64 27.33 -34.98 22.67
C THR A 64 27.94 -34.44 21.36
N SER A 65 28.64 -33.31 21.48
CA SER A 65 29.69 -32.69 20.63
C SER A 65 30.03 -33.25 19.24
N GLN A 66 30.29 -32.33 18.31
CA GLN A 66 31.63 -32.23 17.71
C GLN A 66 31.91 -30.85 17.11
N ALA A 67 33.15 -30.42 17.34
CA ALA A 67 33.75 -29.16 16.98
C ALA A 67 34.19 -29.12 15.51
N GLY A 68 34.34 -27.91 14.97
CA GLY A 68 34.88 -27.68 13.64
C GLY A 68 35.15 -26.19 13.40
N SER A 69 36.19 -25.66 14.04
CA SER A 69 36.79 -24.37 13.71
C SER A 69 37.56 -24.46 12.39
N VAL A 70 37.32 -23.55 11.44
CA VAL A 70 38.35 -22.96 10.55
C VAL A 70 37.80 -21.70 9.86
N ALA A 71 38.25 -20.53 10.33
CA ALA A 71 38.55 -19.38 9.48
C ALA A 71 40.05 -19.52 9.04
N PRO A 72 40.64 -18.76 8.09
CA PRO A 72 40.24 -17.42 7.65
C PRO A 72 40.53 -17.06 6.16
N GLN A 73 40.28 -15.78 5.83
CA GLN A 73 41.00 -14.94 4.86
C GLN A 73 40.90 -15.21 3.35
N GLY A 74 40.48 -14.17 2.62
CA GLY A 74 40.58 -14.09 1.16
C GLY A 74 39.90 -12.86 0.58
N GLN A 75 40.39 -11.66 0.90
CA GLN A 75 40.27 -10.50 0.01
C GLN A 75 41.17 -10.74 -1.21
N PRO A 76 40.80 -10.17 -2.37
CA PRO A 76 41.79 -9.29 -2.99
C PRO A 76 41.21 -7.91 -3.30
N GLU A 77 41.97 -6.91 -2.87
CA GLU A 77 41.95 -5.54 -3.33
C GLU A 77 42.27 -5.50 -4.84
N ALA A 78 41.46 -4.80 -5.61
CA ALA A 78 41.86 -4.28 -6.91
C ALA A 78 42.00 -2.76 -6.76
N SER A 79 43.24 -2.33 -6.55
CA SER A 79 43.69 -0.96 -6.73
C SER A 79 44.13 -0.73 -8.18
N MET A 80 44.18 0.56 -8.54
CA MET A 80 44.81 1.15 -9.74
C MET A 80 43.92 1.10 -11.00
N GLN A 81 43.66 2.17 -11.73
CA GLN A 81 44.50 3.34 -12.03
C GLN A 81 43.65 4.61 -12.21
N ALA A 82 44.15 5.72 -11.69
CA ALA A 82 43.77 7.05 -12.13
C ALA A 82 44.49 7.35 -13.46
N GLU A 83 43.74 7.74 -14.49
CA GLU A 83 44.30 8.43 -15.64
C GLU A 83 43.74 9.86 -15.70
N GLU A 84 44.69 10.76 -15.56
CA GLU A 84 44.64 12.20 -15.70
C GLU A 84 44.52 12.53 -17.19
N VAL A 85 43.41 13.16 -17.61
CA VAL A 85 43.34 13.82 -18.93
C VAL A 85 43.13 15.31 -18.71
N LYS A 86 44.25 16.02 -18.85
CA LYS A 86 44.42 17.45 -18.91
C LYS A 86 43.80 18.03 -20.18
N ASN A 87 42.89 18.99 -19.97
CA ASN A 87 42.58 20.22 -20.74
C ASN A 87 43.05 20.33 -22.20
N GLU A 88 42.14 20.66 -23.12
CA GLU A 88 41.97 22.02 -23.70
C GLU A 88 40.87 22.06 -24.80
N PRO A 89 40.36 23.25 -25.18
CA PRO A 89 38.95 23.45 -25.55
C PRO A 89 38.69 23.38 -27.05
N ALA A 90 37.64 22.66 -27.45
CA ALA A 90 37.10 22.74 -28.80
C ALA A 90 36.08 23.88 -28.88
N THR A 91 36.59 25.03 -29.33
CA THR A 91 35.95 26.04 -30.19
C THR A 91 34.44 25.94 -30.38
N VAL A 92 33.74 26.93 -29.82
CA VAL A 92 32.37 27.30 -30.19
C VAL A 92 32.42 28.01 -31.55
N PRO A 93 31.78 27.51 -32.64
CA PRO A 93 31.46 28.34 -33.77
C PRO A 93 30.20 29.13 -33.46
N THR A 94 30.41 30.40 -33.11
CA THR A 94 29.41 31.47 -33.12
C THR A 94 28.79 31.57 -34.51
N GLN A 95 27.53 31.17 -34.63
CA GLN A 95 26.73 31.40 -35.83
C GLN A 95 25.88 32.65 -35.62
N PRO A 96 25.95 33.65 -36.52
CA PRO A 96 25.29 34.93 -36.33
C PRO A 96 23.76 34.80 -36.45
N ALA A 97 23.08 35.45 -35.53
CA ALA A 97 21.64 35.66 -35.54
C ALA A 97 21.21 36.37 -36.84
N GLN A 98 20.38 35.68 -37.62
CA GLN A 98 19.54 36.34 -38.63
C GLN A 98 18.11 36.35 -38.10
N LEU A 99 17.70 37.54 -37.65
CA LEU A 99 16.31 37.91 -37.51
C LEU A 99 15.73 38.09 -38.91
N GLU A 100 14.91 37.15 -39.35
CA GLU A 100 13.92 37.42 -40.38
C GLU A 100 12.54 37.04 -39.83
N ALA A 101 11.74 38.09 -39.69
CA ALA A 101 10.35 38.03 -39.30
C ALA A 101 9.51 37.45 -40.44
N SER A 102 8.61 36.52 -40.11
CA SER A 102 7.31 36.48 -40.78
C SER A 102 6.26 35.92 -39.82
N PRO A 103 5.19 36.67 -39.50
CA PRO A 103 4.10 36.21 -38.67
C PRO A 103 3.17 35.33 -39.50
N GLU A 104 3.14 34.03 -39.22
CA GLU A 104 2.11 33.15 -39.74
C GLU A 104 0.79 33.46 -39.01
N PRO A 105 -0.29 33.80 -39.72
CA PRO A 105 -1.54 34.18 -39.09
C PRO A 105 -2.12 32.99 -38.34
N ALA A 106 -2.50 33.26 -37.08
CA ALA A 106 -3.22 32.39 -36.19
C ALA A 106 -4.28 31.57 -36.92
N GLN A 107 -4.01 30.27 -37.10
CA GLN A 107 -5.08 29.30 -37.19
C GLN A 107 -5.67 29.17 -35.79
N VAL A 108 -6.61 30.08 -35.53
CA VAL A 108 -7.65 29.94 -34.52
C VAL A 108 -8.34 28.59 -34.76
N SER A 109 -7.78 27.55 -34.14
CA SER A 109 -8.52 26.31 -33.94
C SER A 109 -9.73 26.70 -33.12
N ALA A 110 -10.90 26.52 -33.73
CA ALA A 110 -12.18 26.90 -33.17
C ALA A 110 -12.28 26.51 -31.68
N PRO A 111 -12.97 27.30 -30.83
CA PRO A 111 -13.44 26.79 -29.55
C PRO A 111 -14.17 25.49 -29.85
N GLN A 112 -13.60 24.36 -29.40
CA GLN A 112 -14.33 23.10 -29.42
C GLN A 112 -15.58 23.37 -28.60
N GLU A 113 -16.71 23.47 -29.30
CA GLU A 113 -18.01 23.53 -28.66
C GLU A 113 -18.04 22.37 -27.64
N PRO A 114 -18.37 22.62 -26.37
CA PRO A 114 -18.58 21.54 -25.42
C PRO A 114 -19.65 20.64 -26.02
N SER A 115 -19.25 19.41 -26.36
CA SER A 115 -20.13 18.44 -26.99
C SER A 115 -21.42 18.34 -26.17
N PRO A 116 -22.59 18.33 -26.83
CA PRO A 116 -23.87 18.50 -26.18
C PRO A 116 -24.29 17.21 -25.44
N ALA A 117 -25.26 17.38 -24.54
CA ALA A 117 -26.07 16.35 -23.90
C ALA A 117 -25.46 15.68 -22.66
N GLY A 118 -25.83 16.22 -21.49
CA GLY A 118 -26.37 15.48 -20.34
C GLY A 118 -26.01 14.01 -20.19
N GLN A 119 -24.72 13.68 -20.18
CA GLN A 119 -24.27 12.40 -19.68
C GLN A 119 -24.33 12.51 -18.17
N GLU A 120 -25.34 11.86 -17.56
CA GLU A 120 -25.36 11.65 -16.12
C GLU A 120 -23.98 11.18 -15.68
N ALA A 121 -23.32 11.95 -14.81
CA ALA A 121 -21.96 11.68 -14.37
C ALA A 121 -21.93 10.30 -13.71
N GLN A 122 -21.41 9.31 -14.43
CA GLN A 122 -21.36 7.93 -13.97
C GLN A 122 -20.42 7.83 -12.78
N LYS A 123 -20.96 7.51 -11.60
CA LYS A 123 -20.17 7.36 -10.39
C LYS A 123 -19.60 5.96 -10.30
N TYR A 124 -18.29 5.90 -10.15
CA TYR A 124 -17.56 4.65 -9.96
C TYR A 124 -17.11 4.51 -8.52
N TYR A 125 -16.98 3.27 -8.07
CA TYR A 125 -16.53 2.92 -6.72
C TYR A 125 -15.56 1.76 -6.77
N ILE A 126 -14.63 1.74 -5.82
CA ILE A 126 -13.90 0.53 -5.44
C ILE A 126 -14.62 -0.10 -4.25
N GLN A 127 -15.11 -1.31 -4.45
CA GLN A 127 -15.68 -2.17 -3.42
C GLN A 127 -14.62 -3.16 -2.94
N PHE A 128 -14.23 -3.11 -1.67
CA PHE A 128 -13.36 -4.14 -1.11
C PHE A 128 -14.11 -5.45 -0.95
N ILE A 129 -13.60 -6.53 -1.55
CA ILE A 129 -14.13 -7.88 -1.39
C ILE A 129 -13.40 -8.59 -0.25
N ASN A 130 -12.07 -8.53 -0.27
CA ASN A 130 -11.20 -9.14 0.73
C ASN A 130 -9.98 -8.26 0.98
N THR A 131 -9.57 -8.16 2.24
CA THR A 131 -8.33 -7.50 2.65
C THR A 131 -7.91 -8.06 4.02
N PRO A 132 -6.60 -8.02 4.37
CA PRO A 132 -6.13 -8.39 5.70
C PRO A 132 -6.78 -7.64 6.85
N ASN A 133 -7.45 -6.52 6.57
CA ASN A 133 -8.20 -5.75 7.56
C ASN A 133 -9.72 -5.88 7.32
N PRO A 134 -10.41 -6.82 8.00
CA PRO A 134 -11.78 -7.20 7.67
C PRO A 134 -12.82 -6.07 7.78
N GLN A 135 -12.52 -5.00 8.51
CA GLN A 135 -13.42 -3.85 8.66
C GLN A 135 -13.71 -3.12 7.33
N PHE A 136 -12.82 -3.29 6.34
CA PHE A 136 -13.00 -2.70 5.02
C PHE A 136 -13.76 -3.62 4.07
N ASN A 137 -13.94 -4.90 4.38
CA ASN A 137 -14.67 -5.81 3.50
C ASN A 137 -16.12 -5.32 3.35
N LYS A 138 -16.60 -5.26 2.11
CA LYS A 138 -17.90 -4.69 1.72
C LYS A 138 -18.02 -3.17 1.86
N THR A 139 -16.95 -2.45 2.16
CA THR A 139 -16.92 -0.98 2.07
C THR A 139 -16.69 -0.50 0.63
N LYS A 140 -17.51 0.46 0.19
CA LYS A 140 -17.38 1.15 -1.11
C LYS A 140 -16.68 2.49 -0.89
N ILE A 141 -15.66 2.77 -1.70
CA ILE A 141 -14.97 4.06 -1.74
C ILE A 141 -15.25 4.69 -3.12
N PRO A 142 -15.74 5.94 -3.19
CA PRO A 142 -15.98 6.61 -4.45
C PRO A 142 -14.67 6.87 -5.19
N LEU A 143 -14.72 6.74 -6.51
CA LEU A 143 -13.66 7.16 -7.41
C LEU A 143 -14.01 8.55 -7.95
N GLU A 144 -13.54 9.58 -7.24
CA GLU A 144 -13.81 11.00 -7.52
C GLU A 144 -13.00 11.53 -8.72
N PHE A 145 -13.31 11.01 -9.92
CA PHE A 145 -12.64 11.41 -11.17
C PHE A 145 -12.95 12.84 -11.62
N ASP A 146 -13.95 13.47 -11.01
CA ASP A 146 -14.26 14.89 -11.16
C ASP A 146 -13.23 15.78 -10.45
N VAL A 147 -12.59 15.27 -9.39
CA VAL A 147 -11.54 15.98 -8.65
C VAL A 147 -10.15 15.57 -9.13
N PHE A 148 -9.95 14.27 -9.41
CA PHE A 148 -8.65 13.72 -9.78
C PHE A 148 -8.71 13.03 -11.15
N PRO A 149 -7.88 13.42 -12.14
CA PRO A 149 -7.86 12.73 -13.45
C PRO A 149 -7.37 11.27 -13.35
N SER A 150 -6.66 10.95 -12.26
CA SER A 150 -6.20 9.61 -11.94
C SER A 150 -6.18 9.41 -10.43
N ILE A 151 -6.46 8.18 -9.99
CA ILE A 151 -6.60 7.81 -8.58
C ILE A 151 -5.52 6.79 -8.25
N SER A 152 -4.59 7.20 -7.38
CA SER A 152 -3.52 6.33 -6.90
C SER A 152 -4.00 5.38 -5.80
N LEU A 153 -3.51 4.16 -5.85
CA LEU A 153 -3.77 3.08 -4.90
C LEU A 153 -2.47 2.62 -4.26
N GLY A 154 -2.45 2.47 -2.94
CA GLY A 154 -1.30 1.90 -2.25
C GLY A 154 -1.40 1.99 -0.73
N ARG A 155 -0.45 1.35 -0.03
CA ARG A 155 -0.44 1.36 1.45
C ARG A 155 0.03 2.65 2.08
N SER A 156 0.70 3.50 1.31
CA SER A 156 1.22 4.77 1.81
C SER A 156 0.08 5.79 1.93
N PRO A 157 0.09 6.65 2.96
CA PRO A 157 -0.93 7.71 3.12
C PRO A 157 -0.84 8.81 2.04
N GLU A 158 0.15 8.75 1.15
CA GLU A 158 0.27 9.68 0.01
C GLU A 158 -0.66 9.34 -1.18
N ASN A 159 -1.31 8.17 -1.16
CA ASN A 159 -2.25 7.78 -2.21
C ASN A 159 -3.65 8.33 -1.95
N VAL A 160 -4.41 8.56 -3.02
CA VAL A 160 -5.81 8.97 -2.93
C VAL A 160 -6.63 7.90 -2.20
N ILE A 161 -6.45 6.63 -2.55
CA ILE A 161 -7.04 5.51 -1.82
C ILE A 161 -5.94 4.74 -1.11
N VAL A 162 -5.97 4.84 0.22
CA VAL A 162 -5.03 4.14 1.10
C VAL A 162 -5.54 2.74 1.38
N ILE A 163 -4.71 1.74 1.08
CA ILE A 163 -5.00 0.33 1.29
C ILE A 163 -4.11 -0.19 2.41
N PRO A 164 -4.60 -0.34 3.65
CA PRO A 164 -3.78 -0.70 4.81
C PRO A 164 -3.43 -2.19 4.83
N ASP A 165 -2.70 -2.63 3.80
CA ASP A 165 -2.19 -3.98 3.60
C ASP A 165 -0.66 -3.92 3.47
N PRO A 166 0.12 -4.61 4.33
CA PRO A 166 1.58 -4.60 4.28
C PRO A 166 2.16 -5.16 2.96
N GLU A 167 1.43 -6.03 2.26
CA GLU A 167 1.88 -6.63 1.00
C GLU A 167 1.61 -5.74 -0.22
N VAL A 168 0.70 -4.77 -0.08
CA VAL A 168 0.45 -3.75 -1.10
C VAL A 168 1.58 -2.73 -1.06
N SER A 169 2.27 -2.51 -2.18
CA SER A 169 3.30 -1.48 -2.32
C SER A 169 2.85 -0.08 -1.86
N ARG A 170 3.83 0.76 -1.49
CA ARG A 170 3.58 2.15 -1.07
C ARG A 170 2.80 2.93 -2.13
N LYS A 171 3.24 2.88 -3.39
CA LYS A 171 2.49 3.24 -4.60
C LYS A 171 2.36 1.94 -5.38
N HIS A 172 1.14 1.44 -5.56
CA HIS A 172 0.93 0.09 -6.06
C HIS A 172 0.38 0.11 -7.48
N ALA A 173 -0.71 0.82 -7.67
CA ALA A 173 -1.37 0.95 -8.96
C ALA A 173 -2.02 2.33 -9.06
N ILE A 174 -2.43 2.67 -10.27
CA ILE A 174 -3.16 3.90 -10.55
C ILE A 174 -4.31 3.57 -11.50
N ILE A 175 -5.48 4.16 -11.24
CA ILE A 175 -6.64 4.06 -12.11
C ILE A 175 -6.83 5.39 -12.81
N TYR A 176 -6.95 5.34 -14.12
CA TYR A 176 -7.24 6.47 -15.00
C TYR A 176 -8.70 6.43 -15.44
N TYR A 177 -9.27 7.61 -15.64
CA TYR A 177 -10.53 7.77 -16.35
C TYR A 177 -10.34 8.73 -17.52
N GLU A 178 -10.05 8.18 -18.69
CA GLU A 178 -9.75 8.93 -19.91
C GLU A 178 -10.68 8.46 -21.03
N ASN A 179 -11.21 9.40 -21.82
CA ASN A 179 -12.07 9.12 -22.98
C ASN A 179 -13.29 8.21 -22.67
N GLY A 180 -13.84 8.33 -21.44
CA GLY A 180 -14.98 7.53 -20.98
C GLY A 180 -14.63 6.07 -20.62
N LYS A 181 -13.34 5.74 -20.53
CA LYS A 181 -12.84 4.41 -20.21
C LYS A 181 -12.08 4.43 -18.89
N LEU A 182 -12.24 3.39 -18.10
CA LEU A 182 -11.40 3.15 -16.95
C LEU A 182 -10.21 2.29 -17.36
N GLU A 183 -9.02 2.68 -16.96
CA GLU A 183 -7.81 1.91 -17.17
C GLU A 183 -7.05 1.77 -15.85
N ILE A 184 -6.40 0.63 -15.63
CA ILE A 184 -5.49 0.42 -14.50
C ILE A 184 -4.08 0.18 -15.00
N GLU A 185 -3.11 0.72 -14.26
CA GLU A 185 -1.69 0.50 -14.49
C GLU A 185 -1.01 0.08 -13.16
N ASP A 186 -0.19 -0.97 -13.22
CA ASP A 186 0.66 -1.37 -12.10
C ASP A 186 1.94 -0.52 -12.08
N LEU A 187 2.25 0.08 -10.94
CA LEU A 187 3.41 0.96 -10.76
C LEU A 187 4.65 0.17 -10.30
N ASN A 188 4.97 -0.91 -11.00
CA ASN A 188 6.05 -1.85 -10.66
C ASN A 188 5.95 -2.34 -9.21
N SER A 189 4.76 -2.78 -8.82
CA SER A 189 4.52 -3.24 -7.47
C SER A 189 5.25 -4.56 -7.17
N THR A 190 5.59 -4.82 -5.91
CA THR A 190 6.41 -5.99 -5.54
C THR A 190 5.69 -7.31 -5.80
N ASN A 191 4.39 -7.34 -5.53
CA ASN A 191 3.55 -8.54 -5.65
C ASN A 191 2.64 -8.51 -6.88
N GLY A 192 2.67 -7.43 -7.67
CA GLY A 192 1.86 -7.27 -8.87
C GLY A 192 0.39 -6.87 -8.62
N THR A 193 -0.20 -6.34 -9.68
CA THR A 193 -1.64 -6.12 -9.83
C THR A 193 -2.20 -7.11 -10.84
N TYR A 194 -3.38 -7.66 -10.56
CA TYR A 194 -4.02 -8.66 -11.42
C TYR A 194 -5.49 -8.33 -11.67
N ILE A 195 -5.99 -8.70 -12.84
CA ILE A 195 -7.39 -8.60 -13.23
C ILE A 195 -7.99 -10.00 -13.40
N TYR A 196 -9.20 -10.21 -12.91
CA TYR A 196 -9.93 -11.46 -13.08
C TYR A 196 -10.62 -11.52 -14.45
N ASP A 197 -10.32 -12.55 -15.23
CA ASP A 197 -10.88 -12.74 -16.58
C ASP A 197 -12.18 -13.60 -16.62
N GLY A 198 -12.69 -13.98 -15.44
CA GLY A 198 -13.81 -14.91 -15.31
C GLY A 198 -13.40 -16.35 -14.96
N LYS A 199 -12.13 -16.71 -15.18
CA LYS A 199 -11.56 -18.02 -14.86
C LYS A 199 -10.40 -17.92 -13.88
N MET A 200 -9.50 -16.97 -14.10
CA MET A 200 -8.28 -16.78 -13.32
C MET A 200 -7.80 -15.32 -13.31
N PHE A 201 -6.84 -15.02 -12.43
CA PHE A 201 -6.23 -13.71 -12.34
C PHE A 201 -5.05 -13.59 -13.31
N GLN A 202 -5.12 -12.61 -14.21
CA GLN A 202 -4.07 -12.28 -15.16
C GLN A 202 -3.29 -11.04 -14.70
N PRO A 203 -1.95 -11.02 -14.81
CA PRO A 203 -1.15 -9.86 -14.43
C PRO A 203 -1.46 -8.68 -15.35
N VAL A 204 -1.62 -7.50 -14.76
CA VAL A 204 -1.73 -6.23 -15.49
C VAL A 204 -0.35 -5.88 -16.05
N LYS A 205 -0.28 -5.57 -17.34
CA LYS A 205 0.96 -5.17 -18.04
C LYS A 205 0.69 -3.87 -18.80
N GLY A 206 1.35 -2.78 -18.38
CA GLY A 206 1.04 -1.44 -18.87
C GLY A 206 -0.36 -0.99 -18.47
N LYS A 207 -0.98 -0.14 -19.28
CA LYS A 207 -2.38 0.27 -19.11
C LYS A 207 -3.33 -0.80 -19.63
N VAL A 208 -4.24 -1.25 -18.77
CA VAL A 208 -5.27 -2.25 -19.11
C VAL A 208 -6.64 -1.67 -18.83
N GLU A 209 -7.54 -1.74 -19.81
CA GLU A 209 -8.93 -1.31 -19.64
C GLU A 209 -9.66 -2.19 -18.61
N ILE A 210 -10.38 -1.56 -17.68
CA ILE A 210 -11.22 -2.22 -16.68
C ILE A 210 -12.67 -1.79 -16.88
N GLN A 211 -13.58 -2.74 -16.69
CA GLN A 211 -15.01 -2.52 -16.90
C GLN A 211 -15.74 -2.49 -15.55
N PRO A 212 -16.97 -1.96 -15.49
CA PRO A 212 -17.83 -2.18 -14.33
C PRO A 212 -17.92 -3.67 -14.01
N ASN A 213 -17.84 -4.01 -12.73
CA ASN A 213 -17.75 -5.36 -12.20
C ASN A 213 -16.43 -6.10 -12.37
N SER A 214 -15.41 -5.50 -13.00
CA SER A 214 -14.06 -6.08 -13.00
C SER A 214 -13.56 -6.27 -11.57
N VAL A 215 -13.00 -7.45 -11.32
CA VAL A 215 -12.38 -7.81 -10.04
C VAL A 215 -10.88 -7.70 -10.19
N LEU A 216 -10.26 -6.96 -9.28
CA LEU A 216 -8.84 -6.67 -9.26
C LEU A 216 -8.24 -7.27 -7.99
N LYS A 217 -7.07 -7.88 -8.11
CA LYS A 217 -6.27 -8.31 -6.97
C LYS A 217 -5.01 -7.45 -6.90
N LEU A 218 -4.80 -6.84 -5.75
CA LEU A 218 -3.65 -6.00 -5.44
C LEU A 218 -2.78 -6.78 -4.46
N ALA A 219 -1.55 -7.08 -4.86
CA ALA A 219 -0.69 -8.01 -4.15
C ALA A 219 -1.34 -9.39 -3.93
N ASN A 220 -1.22 -9.94 -2.72
CA ASN A 220 -1.63 -11.32 -2.41
C ASN A 220 -3.01 -11.38 -1.73
N ASN A 221 -3.28 -10.46 -0.80
CA ASN A 221 -4.41 -10.56 0.11
C ASN A 221 -5.51 -9.51 -0.10
N THR A 222 -5.31 -8.53 -0.99
CA THR A 222 -6.33 -7.52 -1.26
C THR A 222 -7.03 -7.80 -2.59
N VAL A 223 -8.34 -7.99 -2.54
CA VAL A 223 -9.22 -8.14 -3.71
C VAL A 223 -10.30 -7.07 -3.66
N VAL A 224 -10.44 -6.34 -4.75
CA VAL A 224 -11.43 -5.29 -4.91
C VAL A 224 -12.23 -5.47 -6.18
N LYS A 225 -13.41 -4.85 -6.25
CA LYS A 225 -14.29 -4.86 -7.41
C LYS A 225 -14.61 -3.42 -7.80
N VAL A 226 -14.51 -3.14 -9.09
CA VAL A 226 -15.00 -1.89 -9.66
C VAL A 226 -16.51 -1.96 -9.75
N VAL A 227 -17.20 -1.00 -9.14
CA VAL A 227 -18.67 -0.91 -9.16
C VAL A 227 -19.05 0.41 -9.80
N LYS A 228 -20.17 0.42 -10.50
CA LYS A 228 -20.78 1.60 -11.10
C LYS A 228 -22.20 1.70 -10.54
N ASP A 229 -22.58 2.90 -10.09
CA ASP A 229 -23.97 3.22 -9.73
C ASP A 229 -24.79 3.63 -10.96
#